data_AF-A0A0S3KDL7-F1
#
_entry.id   AF-A0A0S3KDL7-F1
#
_cell.length_a   1.000
_cell.length_b   1.000
_cell.length_c   1.000
_cell.angle_alpha   90.00
_cell.angle_beta   90.00
_cell.angle_gamma   90.00
#
_symmetry.space_group_name_H-M   'P 1'
#
loop_
_entity.id
_entity.type
_entity.pdbx_description
1 polymer ?
#
loop_
_entity_poly.entity_id
_entity_poly.type
_entity_poly.pdbx_seq_one_letter_code
_entity_poly.pdbx_strand_id
1 'polypeptide(L)'
;MDWLSILKDSEKSKNDKLEAVGYIRDILDYGGESDDNTIKIIDNLSVQATLQNDDDIKESILDAMLEGSKAPSVEKSINLTPIINHLNGFNDECLSYILSMLGNSGNIKYRPIIELYKDNSKLEEDVEEALSELDYRIKNKKGTVSQD
;
A
#
# COMPACT_ATOMS: atom_id res chain seq x y z
N MET A 1 17.39 2.08 13.21
CA MET A 1 17.29 0.60 13.18
C MET A 1 17.38 0.15 11.73
N ASP A 2 18.11 -0.93 11.42
CA ASP A 2 18.17 -1.47 10.05
C ASP A 2 16.97 -2.40 9.80
N TRP A 3 15.81 -1.78 9.60
CA TRP A 3 14.53 -2.48 9.48
C TRP A 3 14.49 -3.45 8.29
N LEU A 4 15.14 -3.09 7.18
CA LEU A 4 15.09 -3.88 5.95
C LEU A 4 15.87 -5.18 6.08
N SER A 5 17.03 -5.16 6.75
CA SER A 5 17.78 -6.37 7.04
C SER A 5 17.00 -7.29 7.99
N ILE A 6 16.27 -6.74 8.97
CA ILE A 6 15.44 -7.52 9.89
C ILE A 6 14.29 -8.21 9.14
N LEU A 7 13.62 -7.53 8.21
CA LEU A 7 12.53 -8.12 7.42
C LEU A 7 12.99 -9.25 6.49
N LYS A 8 14.20 -9.12 5.92
CA LYS A 8 14.79 -10.11 5.01
C LYS A 8 15.33 -11.35 5.71
N ASP A 9 15.64 -11.25 7.00
CA ASP A 9 16.22 -12.33 7.77
C ASP A 9 15.14 -13.32 8.21
N SER A 10 15.26 -14.58 7.76
CA SER A 10 14.33 -15.66 8.11
C SER A 10 14.46 -16.13 9.56
N GLU A 11 15.60 -15.85 10.20
CA GLU A 11 15.87 -16.24 11.59
C GLU A 11 15.29 -15.22 12.60
N LYS A 12 14.84 -14.06 12.13
CA LYS A 12 14.21 -13.04 12.98
C LYS A 12 12.81 -13.47 13.40
N SER A 13 12.50 -13.23 14.67
CA SER A 13 11.19 -13.55 15.21
C SER A 13 10.12 -12.63 14.60
N LYS A 14 8.85 -13.07 14.67
CA LYS A 14 7.71 -12.23 14.31
C LYS A 14 7.73 -10.89 15.04
N ASN A 15 8.05 -10.90 16.33
CA ASN A 15 8.12 -9.66 17.13
C ASN A 15 9.22 -8.72 16.65
N ASP A 16 10.41 -9.23 16.32
CA ASP A 16 11.50 -8.39 15.78
C ASP A 16 11.07 -7.73 14.46
N LYS A 17 10.37 -8.49 13.61
CA LYS A 17 9.87 -8.00 12.33
C LYS A 17 8.78 -6.95 12.52
N LEU A 18 7.81 -7.18 13.41
CA LEU A 18 6.78 -6.20 13.73
C LEU A 18 7.38 -4.92 14.34
N GLU A 19 8.38 -5.03 15.21
CA GLU A 19 9.09 -3.87 15.75
C GLU A 19 9.82 -3.08 14.64
N ALA A 20 10.45 -3.79 13.69
CA ALA A 20 11.08 -3.17 12.53
C ALA A 20 10.07 -2.44 11.62
N VAL A 21 8.88 -3.02 11.41
CA VAL A 21 7.80 -2.37 10.64
C VAL A 21 7.25 -1.16 11.40
N GLY A 22 7.01 -1.28 12.71
CA GLY A 22 6.57 -0.15 13.53
C GLY A 22 7.55 1.03 13.49
N TYR A 23 8.85 0.74 13.61
CA TYR A 23 9.89 1.77 13.50
C TYR A 23 9.86 2.52 12.16
N ILE A 24 9.72 1.81 11.04
CA ILE A 24 9.69 2.47 9.72
C ILE A 24 8.36 3.17 9.45
N ARG A 25 7.25 2.64 9.98
CA ARG A 25 5.93 3.30 9.96
C ARG A 25 5.99 4.65 10.67
N ASP A 26 6.59 4.71 11.85
CA ASP A 26 6.76 5.96 12.60
C ASP A 26 7.53 7.00 11.77
N ILE A 27 8.61 6.59 11.10
CA ILE A 27 9.38 7.48 10.20
C ILE A 27 8.50 8.04 9.08
N LEU A 28 7.65 7.19 8.48
CA LEU A 28 6.74 7.58 7.40
C LEU A 28 5.64 8.54 7.89
N ASP A 29 5.11 8.32 9.10
CA ASP A 29 4.04 9.15 9.69
C ASP A 29 4.55 10.54 10.14
N TYR A 30 5.73 10.60 10.76
CA TYR A 30 6.29 11.88 11.23
C TYR A 30 6.71 12.84 10.09
N GLY A 31 6.72 12.38 8.84
CA GLY A 31 6.95 13.24 7.66
C GLY A 31 8.35 13.87 7.60
N GLY A 32 9.34 13.24 8.25
CA GLY A 32 10.73 13.73 8.29
C GLY A 32 11.56 13.40 7.05
N GLU A 33 11.07 12.49 6.20
CA GLU A 33 11.74 12.05 4.98
C GLU A 33 11.29 12.85 3.75
N SER A 34 12.17 12.98 2.76
CA SER A 34 11.79 13.52 1.46
C SER A 34 10.89 12.55 0.71
N ASP A 35 10.04 13.06 -0.19
CA ASP A 35 9.18 12.23 -1.05
C ASP A 35 9.95 11.10 -1.75
N ASP A 36 11.14 11.38 -2.28
CA ASP A 36 11.99 10.37 -2.94
C ASP A 36 12.43 9.26 -1.99
N ASN A 37 12.71 9.58 -0.73
CA ASN A 37 13.07 8.57 0.28
C ASN A 37 11.85 7.78 0.73
N THR A 38 10.72 8.46 0.95
CA THR A 38 9.43 7.84 1.26
C THR A 38 9.04 6.82 0.18
N ILE A 39 9.14 7.19 -1.11
CA ILE A 39 8.88 6.29 -2.24
C ILE A 39 9.81 5.08 -2.19
N LYS A 40 11.12 5.27 -1.97
CA LYS A 40 12.07 4.14 -1.86
C LYS A 40 11.75 3.20 -0.70
N ILE A 41 11.32 3.74 0.43
CA ILE A 41 10.92 2.94 1.59
C ILE A 41 9.69 2.11 1.23
N ILE A 42 8.66 2.75 0.67
CA ILE A 42 7.41 2.08 0.28
C ILE A 42 7.67 1.02 -0.80
N ASP A 43 8.52 1.30 -1.79
CA ASP A 43 8.88 0.31 -2.81
C ASP A 43 9.55 -0.93 -2.20
N ASN A 44 10.44 -0.74 -1.22
CA ASN A 44 11.03 -1.87 -0.48
C ASN A 44 9.98 -2.63 0.32
N LEU A 45 9.08 -1.92 1.01
CA LEU A 45 7.97 -2.52 1.76
C LEU A 45 7.05 -3.33 0.84
N SER A 46 6.73 -2.83 -0.36
CA SER A 46 5.90 -3.55 -1.34
C SER A 46 6.47 -4.91 -1.72
N VAL A 47 7.80 -4.99 -1.85
CA VAL A 47 8.49 -6.26 -2.11
C VAL A 47 8.43 -7.14 -0.86
N GLN A 48 8.72 -6.59 0.32
CA GLN A 48 8.71 -7.37 1.56
C GLN A 48 7.33 -7.94 1.87
N ALA A 49 6.24 -7.21 1.64
CA ALA A 49 4.87 -7.70 1.83
C ALA A 49 4.61 -9.02 1.09
N THR A 50 5.20 -9.20 -0.10
CA THR A 50 5.04 -10.42 -0.91
C THR A 50 5.94 -11.59 -0.48
N LEU A 51 6.95 -11.31 0.35
CA LEU A 51 7.94 -12.29 0.81
C LEU A 51 7.66 -12.82 2.23
N GLN A 52 6.80 -12.15 3.00
CA GLN A 52 6.43 -12.61 4.34
C GLN A 52 5.37 -13.71 4.25
N ASN A 53 5.46 -14.68 5.16
CA ASN A 53 4.46 -15.76 5.27
C ASN A 53 3.37 -15.47 6.30
N ASP A 54 3.66 -14.63 7.30
CA ASP A 54 2.77 -14.31 8.41
C ASP A 54 1.90 -13.10 8.05
N ASP A 55 0.58 -13.26 8.15
CA ASP A 55 -0.38 -12.26 7.69
C ASP A 55 -0.33 -10.98 8.53
N ASP A 56 -0.11 -11.05 9.85
CA ASP A 56 0.03 -9.84 10.69
C ASP A 56 1.24 -8.99 10.25
N ILE A 57 2.34 -9.64 9.81
CA ILE A 57 3.50 -8.90 9.29
C ILE A 57 3.15 -8.26 7.95
N LYS A 58 2.46 -8.97 7.06
CA LYS A 58 2.01 -8.41 5.77
C LYS A 58 1.10 -7.21 5.99
N GLU A 59 0.11 -7.36 6.85
CA GLU A 59 -0.85 -6.31 7.21
C GLU A 59 -0.13 -5.09 7.77
N SER A 60 0.78 -5.28 8.74
CA SER A 60 1.57 -4.19 9.30
C SER A 60 2.43 -3.47 8.25
N ILE A 61 2.99 -4.20 7.29
CA ILE A 61 3.73 -3.61 6.16
C ILE A 61 2.79 -2.78 5.27
N LEU A 62 1.61 -3.31 4.94
CA LEU A 62 0.64 -2.63 4.09
C LEU A 62 0.06 -1.37 4.75
N ASP A 63 -0.18 -1.41 6.06
CA ASP A 63 -0.56 -0.24 6.86
C ASP A 63 0.54 0.84 6.80
N ALA A 64 1.81 0.46 7.02
CA ALA A 64 2.94 1.38 6.90
C ALA A 64 3.05 2.01 5.51
N MET A 65 2.81 1.23 4.45
CA MET A 65 2.79 1.73 3.08
C MET A 65 1.66 2.74 2.86
N LEU A 66 0.45 2.44 3.34
CA LEU A 66 -0.71 3.33 3.21
C LEU A 66 -0.47 4.65 3.95
N GLU A 67 0.04 4.59 5.18
CA GLU A 67 0.41 5.75 5.99
C GLU A 67 1.45 6.63 5.28
N GLY A 68 2.54 6.04 4.79
CA GLY A 68 3.56 6.76 4.05
C GLY A 68 3.08 7.33 2.71
N SER A 69 1.98 6.81 2.17
CA SER A 69 1.42 7.24 0.88
C SER A 69 0.52 8.48 0.95
N LYS A 70 0.20 8.99 2.15
CA LYS A 70 -0.78 10.09 2.32
C LYS A 70 -0.43 11.38 1.59
N ALA A 71 0.87 11.63 1.34
CA ALA A 71 1.30 12.78 0.55
C ALA A 71 0.91 12.60 -0.94
N PRO A 72 0.20 13.55 -1.58
CA PRO A 72 -0.30 13.38 -2.96
C PRO A 72 0.77 13.13 -4.05
N SER A 73 2.02 13.57 -3.82
CA SER A 73 3.18 13.32 -4.68
C SER A 73 3.68 11.89 -4.57
N VAL A 74 3.67 11.34 -3.35
CA VAL A 74 4.06 9.95 -3.06
C VAL A 74 2.99 8.98 -3.54
N GLU A 75 1.72 9.20 -3.16
CA GLU A 75 0.56 8.36 -3.50
C GLU A 75 0.51 7.96 -4.98
N LYS A 76 0.78 8.92 -5.88
CA LYS A 76 0.73 8.74 -7.33
C LYS A 76 1.95 8.04 -7.92
N SER A 77 3.02 7.90 -7.13
CA SER A 77 4.34 7.45 -7.57
C SER A 77 4.68 6.05 -7.07
N ILE A 78 3.88 5.49 -6.15
CA ILE A 78 4.12 4.16 -5.57
C ILE A 78 3.98 3.06 -6.62
N ASN A 79 4.95 2.14 -6.65
CA ASN A 79 4.89 0.96 -7.48
C ASN A 79 4.14 -0.18 -6.79
N LEU A 80 2.86 -0.35 -7.10
CA LEU A 80 2.03 -1.45 -6.58
C LEU A 80 2.18 -2.78 -7.35
N THR A 81 3.02 -2.82 -8.41
CA THR A 81 3.19 -4.00 -9.26
C THR A 81 3.59 -5.27 -8.48
N PRO A 82 4.53 -5.24 -7.51
CA PRO A 82 4.90 -6.43 -6.75
C PRO A 82 3.71 -7.08 -6.05
N ILE A 83 2.88 -6.25 -5.38
CA ILE A 83 1.68 -6.69 -4.66
C ILE A 83 0.63 -7.24 -5.62
N ILE A 84 0.34 -6.51 -6.70
CA ILE A 84 -0.66 -6.92 -7.70
C ILE A 84 -0.36 -8.31 -8.27
N ASN A 85 0.91 -8.64 -8.49
CA ASN A 85 1.32 -9.94 -9.00
C ASN A 85 1.16 -11.10 -7.99
N HIS A 86 0.90 -10.81 -6.72
CA HIS A 86 0.83 -11.78 -5.62
C HIS A 86 -0.48 -11.68 -4.82
N LEU A 87 -1.54 -11.11 -5.38
CA LEU A 87 -2.81 -10.87 -4.69
C LEU A 87 -3.39 -12.10 -3.99
N ASN A 88 -3.28 -13.29 -4.60
CA ASN A 88 -3.76 -14.55 -4.02
C ASN A 88 -3.04 -14.96 -2.71
N GLY A 89 -1.93 -14.31 -2.36
CA GLY A 89 -1.17 -14.54 -1.14
C GLY A 89 -1.58 -13.69 0.06
N PHE A 90 -2.59 -12.83 -0.09
CA PHE A 90 -3.07 -11.91 0.94
C PHE A 90 -4.44 -12.33 1.47
N ASN A 91 -4.64 -12.19 2.78
CA ASN A 91 -5.94 -12.40 3.43
C ASN A 91 -6.86 -11.18 3.22
N ASP A 92 -8.11 -11.27 3.67
CA ASP A 92 -9.10 -10.19 3.50
C ASP A 92 -8.63 -8.85 4.13
N GLU A 93 -8.03 -8.88 5.33
CA GLU A 93 -7.51 -7.67 6.00
C GLU A 93 -6.41 -6.99 5.19
N CYS A 94 -5.44 -7.75 4.68
CA CYS A 94 -4.43 -7.24 3.77
C CYS A 94 -5.03 -6.68 2.48
N LEU A 95 -6.06 -7.35 1.93
CA LEU A 95 -6.72 -6.91 0.71
C LEU A 95 -7.44 -5.57 0.89
N SER A 96 -8.03 -5.28 2.05
CA SER A 96 -8.60 -3.96 2.36
C SER A 96 -7.57 -2.84 2.16
N TYR A 97 -6.37 -2.95 2.77
CA TYR A 97 -5.28 -1.98 2.57
C TYR A 97 -4.85 -1.85 1.10
N ILE A 98 -4.75 -2.97 0.39
CA ILE A 98 -4.39 -2.99 -1.02
C ILE A 98 -5.44 -2.25 -1.86
N LEU A 99 -6.73 -2.50 -1.62
CA LEU A 99 -7.84 -1.85 -2.30
C LEU A 99 -7.80 -0.33 -2.08
N SER A 100 -7.58 0.13 -0.85
CA SER A 100 -7.41 1.56 -0.55
C SER A 100 -6.28 2.18 -1.38
N MET A 101 -5.10 1.53 -1.42
CA MET A 101 -3.97 2.03 -2.22
C MET A 101 -4.26 2.04 -3.72
N LEU A 102 -4.96 1.03 -4.25
CA LEU A 102 -5.36 0.97 -5.65
C LEU A 102 -6.33 2.11 -5.99
N GLY A 103 -7.32 2.39 -5.14
CA GLY A 103 -8.24 3.51 -5.28
C GLY A 103 -7.52 4.86 -5.26
N ASN A 104 -6.76 5.10 -4.19
CA ASN A 104 -5.96 6.30 -3.94
C ASN A 104 -5.01 6.67 -5.10
N SER A 105 -4.44 5.67 -5.78
CA SER A 105 -3.54 5.89 -6.92
C SER A 105 -4.16 6.73 -8.06
N GLY A 106 -5.50 6.69 -8.20
CA GLY A 106 -6.19 7.32 -9.32
C GLY A 106 -5.79 6.74 -10.69
N ASN A 107 -5.31 5.50 -10.75
CA ASN A 107 -4.87 4.84 -11.98
C ASN A 107 -5.96 3.90 -12.51
N ILE A 108 -6.60 4.28 -13.61
CA ILE A 108 -7.73 3.52 -14.19
C ILE A 108 -7.41 2.05 -14.49
N LYS A 109 -6.13 1.72 -14.70
CA LYS A 109 -5.70 0.33 -14.94
C LYS A 109 -5.99 -0.59 -13.75
N TYR A 110 -6.18 -0.06 -12.55
CA TYR A 110 -6.48 -0.83 -11.35
C TYR A 110 -7.96 -1.08 -11.13
N ARG A 111 -8.86 -0.41 -11.86
CA ARG A 111 -10.31 -0.69 -11.77
C ARG A 111 -10.62 -2.17 -11.92
N PRO A 112 -10.19 -2.88 -12.99
CA PRO A 112 -10.51 -4.28 -13.14
C PRO A 112 -9.99 -5.15 -11.99
N ILE A 113 -8.89 -4.75 -11.33
CA ILE A 113 -8.31 -5.48 -10.19
C ILE A 113 -9.20 -5.30 -8.95
N ILE A 114 -9.63 -4.08 -8.65
CA ILE A 114 -10.57 -3.78 -7.57
C ILE A 114 -11.88 -4.56 -7.79
N GLU A 115 -12.37 -4.60 -9.03
CA GLU A 115 -13.62 -5.28 -9.38
C GLU A 115 -13.57 -6.81 -9.21
N LEU A 116 -12.39 -7.44 -9.15
CA LEU A 116 -12.26 -8.87 -8.86
C LEU A 116 -12.83 -9.26 -7.49
N TYR A 117 -12.94 -8.31 -6.57
CA TYR A 117 -13.36 -8.55 -5.19
C TYR A 117 -14.81 -8.17 -4.92
N LYS A 118 -15.58 -7.74 -5.92
CA LYS A 118 -17.00 -7.33 -5.75
C LYS A 118 -17.89 -8.39 -5.13
N ASP A 119 -17.60 -9.66 -5.38
CA ASP A 119 -18.38 -10.78 -4.85
C ASP A 119 -17.84 -11.30 -3.50
N ASN A 120 -16.77 -10.69 -2.95
CA ASN A 120 -16.28 -10.99 -1.60
C ASN A 120 -17.08 -10.17 -0.59
N SER A 121 -18.03 -10.81 0.11
CA SER A 121 -18.90 -10.15 1.08
C SER A 121 -18.18 -9.51 2.27
N LYS A 122 -16.92 -9.84 2.52
CA LYS A 122 -16.12 -9.20 3.58
C LYS A 122 -15.42 -7.92 3.13
N LEU A 123 -15.32 -7.70 1.82
CA LEU A 123 -14.63 -6.55 1.21
C LEU A 123 -15.60 -5.65 0.46
N GLU A 124 -16.91 -5.83 0.64
CA GLU A 124 -17.94 -5.07 -0.09
C GLU A 124 -17.74 -3.56 0.09
N GLU A 125 -17.61 -3.11 1.34
CA GLU A 125 -17.37 -1.70 1.68
C GLU A 125 -16.02 -1.21 1.10
N ASP A 126 -14.94 -1.98 1.28
CA ASP A 126 -13.60 -1.63 0.77
C ASP A 126 -13.58 -1.47 -0.76
N VAL A 127 -14.30 -2.34 -1.48
CA VAL A 127 -14.41 -2.29 -2.94
C VAL A 127 -15.19 -1.05 -3.37
N GLU A 128 -16.31 -0.75 -2.73
CA GLU A 128 -17.11 0.45 -3.01
C GLU A 128 -16.31 1.73 -2.77
N GLU A 129 -15.62 1.81 -1.63
CA GLU A 129 -14.76 2.94 -1.29
C GLU A 129 -13.60 3.09 -2.29
N ALA A 130 -12.89 2.01 -2.60
CA ALA A 130 -11.77 2.04 -3.55
C ALA A 130 -12.21 2.48 -4.95
N LEU A 131 -13.37 2.02 -5.44
CA LEU A 131 -13.91 2.43 -6.74
C LEU A 131 -14.36 3.90 -6.75
N SER A 132 -15.02 4.34 -5.68
CA SER A 132 -15.45 5.73 -5.50
C SER A 132 -14.26 6.68 -5.49
N GLU A 133 -13.23 6.36 -4.71
CA GLU A 133 -12.01 7.13 -4.60
C GLU A 133 -11.23 7.14 -5.92
N LEU A 134 -11.14 5.99 -6.60
CA LEU A 134 -10.55 5.91 -7.93
C LEU A 134 -11.22 6.88 -8.92
N ASP A 135 -12.55 6.91 -8.93
CA ASP A 135 -13.33 7.81 -9.80
C ASP A 135 -13.14 9.28 -9.45
N TYR A 136 -13.15 9.60 -8.16
CA TYR A 136 -12.87 10.95 -7.66
C TYR A 136 -11.48 11.44 -8.13
N ARG A 137 -10.46 10.61 -7.94
CA ARG A 137 -9.07 10.94 -8.32
C ARG A 137 -8.90 11.07 -9.83
N ILE A 138 -9.53 10.21 -10.63
CA ILE A 138 -9.50 10.30 -12.10
C ILE A 138 -10.16 11.60 -12.57
N LYS A 139 -11.31 11.97 -11.99
CA LYS A 139 -12.01 13.21 -12.34
C LYS A 139 -11.19 14.45 -12.01
N ASN A 140 -10.57 14.49 -10.83
CA ASN A 140 -9.78 15.64 -10.39
C ASN A 140 -8.42 15.77 -11.08
N LYS A 141 -7.84 14.66 -11.57
CA LYS A 141 -6.68 14.70 -12.48
C LYS A 141 -7.03 15.37 -13.83
N LYS A 142 -8.25 15.21 -14.32
CA LYS A 142 -8.70 15.85 -15.58
C LYS A 142 -9.00 17.34 -15.42
N GLY A 143 -9.43 17.78 -14.24
CA GLY A 143 -9.74 19.18 -13.95
C GLY A 143 -8.53 20.10 -13.79
N THR A 144 -7.33 19.55 -13.58
CA THR A 144 -6.08 20.33 -13.44
C THR A 144 -5.42 20.70 -14.78
N VAL A 145 -5.96 20.23 -15.90
CA VAL A 145 -5.47 20.51 -17.27
C VAL A 145 -6.30 21.62 -17.95
N SER A 146 -7.00 22.45 -17.18
CA SER A 146 -7.85 23.52 -17.74
C SER A 146 -7.65 24.84 -17.00
N GLN A 147 -6.42 25.35 -17.03
CA GLN A 147 -6.14 26.79 -16.97
C GLN A 147 -4.95 27.05 -17.90
N ASP A 148 -5.28 27.31 -19.17
CA ASP A 148 -4.44 28.04 -20.12
C ASP A 148 -4.32 29.51 -19.70
#